data_AF-A0A3B8WND3-F1
#
_entry.id   AF-A0A3B8WND3-F1
#
_cell.length_a   1.000
_cell.length_b   1.000
_cell.length_c   1.000
_cell.angle_alpha   90.00
_cell.angle_beta   90.00
_cell.angle_gamma   90.00
#
_symmetry.space_group_name_H-M   'P 1'
#
loop_
_entity.id
_entity.type
_entity.pdbx_description
1 polymer ?
#
loop_
_entity_poly.entity_id
_entity_poly.type
_entity_poly.pdbx_seq_one_letter_code
_entity_poly.pdbx_strand_id
1 'polypeptide(L)'
;GDMAGFAAACYQRGVPFIQVPTTLLSQVDSSVGGKTGINHPLGKNMIGAFHQPQAVLIDTNSLQTLPEREVSAGLAEVIKYGLIRDESFLAWLEDSMESLLRLDAEALGEAIYRSCVCKAEVVALDEREGGLRAILNLGHTFGHAMETFAGYGNWLHGEAVGTGMMMAADLSVREGLISA
;
A
#
# COMPACT_ATOMS: atom_id res chain seq x y z
N GLY A 1 8.93 1.86 -6.99
CA GLY A 1 9.33 0.48 -7.34
C GLY A 1 8.95 0.14 -8.77
N ASP A 2 7.68 0.36 -9.12
CA ASP A 2 7.01 -0.17 -10.31
C ASP A 2 7.75 0.04 -11.63
N MET A 3 8.16 1.27 -11.94
CA MET A 3 8.88 1.56 -13.20
C MET A 3 10.20 0.79 -13.31
N ALA A 4 10.99 0.78 -12.24
CA ALA A 4 12.28 0.09 -12.21
C ALA A 4 12.09 -1.44 -12.23
N GLY A 5 11.10 -1.95 -11.50
CA GLY A 5 10.74 -3.37 -11.53
C GLY A 5 10.27 -3.83 -12.91
N PHE A 6 9.48 -3.00 -13.61
CA PHE A 6 8.99 -3.32 -14.95
C PHE A 6 10.11 -3.26 -15.99
N ALA A 7 11.01 -2.28 -15.86
CA ALA A 7 12.23 -2.21 -16.66
C ALA A 7 13.10 -3.47 -16.45
N ALA A 8 13.29 -3.91 -15.20
CA ALA A 8 14.02 -5.13 -14.89
C ALA A 8 13.35 -6.39 -15.45
N ALA A 9 12.02 -6.46 -15.44
CA ALA A 9 11.25 -7.56 -16.02
C ALA A 9 11.43 -7.63 -17.55
N CYS A 10 11.46 -6.48 -18.23
CA CYS A 10 11.52 -6.42 -19.68
C CYS A 10 12.95 -6.51 -20.23
N TYR A 11 13.93 -5.92 -19.54
CA TYR A 11 15.30 -5.82 -20.03
C TYR A 11 15.93 -7.20 -20.22
N GLN A 12 16.29 -7.51 -21.46
CA GLN A 12 16.78 -8.84 -21.88
C GLN A 12 15.89 -10.02 -21.42
N ARG A 13 14.56 -9.80 -21.32
CA ARG A 13 13.56 -10.77 -20.83
C ARG A 13 13.67 -11.11 -19.34
N GLY A 14 14.36 -10.30 -18.57
CA GLY A 14 14.41 -10.41 -17.11
C GLY A 14 15.83 -10.30 -16.58
N VAL A 15 16.03 -9.34 -15.68
CA VAL A 15 17.24 -9.22 -14.86
C VAL A 15 16.88 -9.10 -13.37
N PRO A 16 17.79 -9.47 -12.45
CA PRO A 16 17.60 -9.26 -11.02
C PRO A 16 17.45 -7.78 -10.68
N PHE A 17 16.63 -7.47 -9.67
CA PHE A 17 16.52 -6.12 -9.10
C PHE A 17 16.32 -6.16 -7.59
N ILE A 18 16.65 -5.07 -6.92
CA ILE A 18 16.49 -4.87 -5.47
C ILE A 18 15.62 -3.63 -5.28
N GLN A 19 14.69 -3.67 -4.33
CA GLN A 19 13.94 -2.47 -3.92
C GLN A 19 14.58 -1.81 -2.70
N VAL A 20 14.72 -0.49 -2.74
CA VAL A 20 15.11 0.34 -1.60
C VAL A 20 14.03 1.42 -1.42
N PRO A 21 12.85 1.05 -0.88
CA PRO A 21 11.72 1.96 -0.76
C PRO A 21 11.97 3.04 0.31
N THR A 22 11.74 4.31 -0.05
CA THR A 22 12.05 5.46 0.81
C THR A 22 10.81 6.25 1.24
N THR A 23 9.60 5.77 0.90
CA THR A 23 8.34 6.32 1.39
C THR A 23 7.64 5.27 2.23
N LEU A 24 6.85 5.67 3.25
CA LEU A 24 6.13 4.70 4.07
C LEU A 24 5.19 3.84 3.20
N LEU A 25 4.46 4.47 2.27
CA LEU A 25 3.62 3.77 1.29
C LEU A 25 4.38 2.67 0.53
N SER A 26 5.60 2.96 0.06
CA SER A 26 6.38 1.98 -0.67
C SER A 26 6.99 0.89 0.21
N GLN A 27 7.29 1.21 1.46
CA GLN A 27 7.79 0.26 2.45
C GLN A 27 6.72 -0.76 2.86
N VAL A 28 5.47 -0.33 3.01
CA VAL A 28 4.38 -1.20 3.52
C VAL A 28 3.54 -1.87 2.43
N ASP A 29 3.57 -1.36 1.20
CA ASP A 29 2.72 -1.86 0.12
C ASP A 29 3.53 -2.17 -1.15
N SER A 30 3.90 -1.18 -1.97
CA SER A 30 4.42 -1.45 -3.33
C SER A 30 5.71 -2.27 -3.41
N SER A 31 6.48 -2.36 -2.32
CA SER A 31 7.69 -3.20 -2.30
C SER A 31 7.43 -4.71 -2.16
N VAL A 32 6.22 -5.10 -1.78
CA VAL A 32 5.83 -6.50 -1.58
C VAL A 32 4.82 -6.94 -2.65
N GLY A 33 5.02 -8.12 -3.23
CA GLY A 33 4.03 -8.78 -4.10
C GLY A 33 4.24 -8.65 -5.61
N GLY A 34 5.40 -8.16 -6.04
CA GLY A 34 5.92 -8.31 -7.40
C GLY A 34 5.17 -7.59 -8.51
N LYS A 35 4.15 -6.77 -8.21
CA LYS A 35 3.50 -5.95 -9.23
C LYS A 35 4.42 -4.83 -9.67
N THR A 36 4.63 -4.73 -10.97
CA THR A 36 5.45 -3.68 -11.59
C THR A 36 4.73 -3.16 -12.82
N GLY A 37 4.92 -1.89 -13.16
CA GLY A 37 4.28 -1.33 -14.33
C GLY A 37 4.46 0.16 -14.52
N ILE A 38 3.72 0.66 -15.50
CA ILE A 38 3.64 2.06 -15.89
C ILE A 38 2.20 2.42 -16.23
N ASN A 39 1.91 3.72 -16.16
CA ASN A 39 0.62 4.26 -16.56
C ASN A 39 0.53 4.37 -18.10
N HIS A 40 -0.70 4.27 -18.61
CA HIS A 40 -1.08 4.67 -19.95
C HIS A 40 -1.97 5.93 -19.85
N PRO A 41 -2.03 6.84 -20.85
CA PRO A 41 -2.93 8.01 -20.80
C PRO A 41 -4.40 7.68 -20.51
N LEU A 42 -4.83 6.44 -20.77
CA LEU A 42 -6.20 5.97 -20.54
C LEU A 42 -6.39 5.18 -19.23
N GLY A 43 -5.34 4.96 -18.43
CA GLY A 43 -5.48 4.19 -17.19
C GLY A 43 -4.18 4.00 -16.40
N LYS A 44 -4.32 3.97 -15.08
CA LYS A 44 -3.25 3.72 -14.11
C LYS A 44 -2.82 2.25 -14.16
N ASN A 45 -1.51 1.98 -14.14
CA ASN A 45 -0.92 0.64 -14.06
C ASN A 45 -1.39 -0.39 -15.12
N MET A 46 -1.80 0.08 -16.31
CA MET A 46 -2.36 -0.78 -17.37
C MET A 46 -1.32 -1.64 -18.09
N ILE A 47 -0.04 -1.28 -18.02
CA ILE A 47 1.06 -1.99 -18.70
C ILE A 47 2.07 -2.39 -17.63
N GLY A 48 2.30 -3.69 -17.45
CA GLY A 48 3.11 -4.17 -16.34
C GLY A 48 3.49 -5.64 -16.43
N ALA A 49 4.17 -6.10 -15.39
CA ALA A 49 4.58 -7.49 -15.21
C ALA A 49 4.56 -7.87 -13.72
N PHE A 50 4.33 -9.15 -13.44
CA PHE A 50 4.63 -9.74 -12.14
C PHE A 50 6.12 -10.13 -12.13
N HIS A 51 6.96 -9.39 -11.42
CA HIS A 51 8.41 -9.59 -11.32
C HIS A 51 8.88 -9.33 -9.88
N GLN A 52 9.36 -10.37 -9.21
CA GLN A 52 9.74 -10.32 -7.79
C GLN A 52 11.17 -9.76 -7.60
N PRO A 53 11.40 -8.87 -6.61
CA PRO A 53 12.74 -8.41 -6.28
C PRO A 53 13.56 -9.53 -5.62
N GLN A 54 14.88 -9.44 -5.70
CA GLN A 54 15.79 -10.33 -4.95
C GLN A 54 15.85 -9.98 -3.47
N ALA A 55 15.67 -8.70 -3.15
CA ALA A 55 15.61 -8.20 -1.79
C ALA A 55 14.83 -6.88 -1.74
N VAL A 56 14.27 -6.59 -0.57
CA VAL A 56 13.71 -5.29 -0.21
C VAL A 56 14.50 -4.80 1.00
N LEU A 57 15.13 -3.63 0.90
CA LEU A 57 15.95 -3.03 1.95
C LEU A 57 15.24 -1.78 2.46
N ILE A 58 14.72 -1.86 3.69
CA ILE A 58 13.97 -0.78 4.33
C ILE A 58 14.84 -0.18 5.45
N ASP A 59 15.16 1.10 5.32
CA ASP A 59 15.78 1.90 6.39
C ASP A 59 14.76 2.96 6.83
N THR A 60 14.27 2.85 8.07
CA THR A 60 13.27 3.79 8.61
C THR A 60 13.81 5.21 8.73
N ASN A 61 15.13 5.40 8.76
CA ASN A 61 15.73 6.74 8.77
C ASN A 61 15.43 7.52 7.48
N SER A 62 15.13 6.86 6.36
CA SER A 62 14.75 7.56 5.13
C SER A 62 13.46 8.38 5.32
N LEU A 63 12.59 7.96 6.23
CA LEU A 63 11.32 8.64 6.51
C LEU A 63 11.50 9.98 7.24
N GLN A 64 12.64 10.22 7.88
CA GLN A 64 12.93 11.47 8.59
C GLN A 64 12.98 12.70 7.65
N THR A 65 13.14 12.47 6.35
CA THR A 65 13.15 13.52 5.33
C THR A 65 11.88 13.54 4.48
N LEU A 66 10.96 12.61 4.74
CA LEU A 66 9.70 12.48 4.00
C LEU A 66 8.71 13.55 4.50
N PRO A 67 7.99 14.26 3.61
CA PRO A 67 6.96 15.19 4.04
C PRO A 67 5.91 14.51 4.92
N GLU A 68 5.45 15.18 5.97
CA GLU A 68 4.45 14.65 6.91
C GLU A 68 3.16 14.18 6.22
N ARG A 69 2.77 14.87 5.13
CA ARG A 69 1.63 14.51 4.28
C ARG A 69 1.80 13.14 3.61
N GLU A 70 3.02 12.81 3.18
CA GLU A 70 3.36 11.51 2.58
C GLU A 70 3.46 10.40 3.63
N VAL A 71 3.88 10.72 4.85
CA VAL A 71 3.82 9.79 6.00
C VAL A 71 2.36 9.43 6.28
N SER A 72 1.51 10.44 6.43
CA SER A 72 0.06 10.25 6.65
C SER A 72 -0.59 9.44 5.53
N ALA A 73 -0.22 9.71 4.26
CA ALA A 73 -0.69 8.93 3.13
C ALA A 73 -0.24 7.46 3.21
N GLY A 74 0.99 7.18 3.63
CA GLY A 74 1.46 5.81 3.86
C GLY A 74 0.70 5.09 4.98
N LEU A 75 0.36 5.79 6.07
CA LEU A 75 -0.38 5.22 7.19
C LEU A 75 -1.79 4.75 6.80
N ALA A 76 -2.41 5.33 5.77
CA ALA A 76 -3.69 4.84 5.25
C ALA A 76 -3.60 3.36 4.80
N GLU A 77 -2.51 2.96 4.16
CA GLU A 77 -2.28 1.56 3.78
C GLU A 77 -1.99 0.66 4.98
N VAL A 78 -1.30 1.19 6.01
CA VAL A 78 -1.04 0.46 7.25
C VAL A 78 -2.37 0.13 7.95
N ILE A 79 -3.25 1.12 8.10
CA ILE A 79 -4.59 0.96 8.68
C ILE A 79 -5.42 -0.03 7.87
N LYS A 80 -5.34 0.02 6.53
CA LYS A 80 -6.03 -0.92 5.65
C LYS A 80 -5.74 -2.37 6.01
N TYR A 81 -4.48 -2.74 6.32
CA TYR A 81 -4.14 -4.11 6.71
C TYR A 81 -4.81 -4.55 8.02
N GLY A 82 -4.89 -3.65 9.01
CA GLY A 82 -5.63 -3.91 10.24
C GLY A 82 -7.11 -4.22 9.97
N LEU A 83 -7.75 -3.41 9.12
CA LEU A 83 -9.17 -3.56 8.78
C LEU A 83 -9.49 -4.85 8.01
N ILE A 84 -8.60 -5.31 7.12
CA ILE A 84 -8.90 -6.44 6.22
C ILE A 84 -8.39 -7.79 6.71
N ARG A 85 -7.47 -7.83 7.68
CA ARG A 85 -6.76 -9.07 8.02
C ARG A 85 -6.35 -9.24 9.48
N ASP A 86 -5.99 -8.17 10.19
CA ASP A 86 -5.40 -8.28 11.53
C ASP A 86 -6.01 -7.28 12.51
N GLU A 87 -7.07 -7.71 13.20
CA GLU A 87 -7.75 -6.91 14.23
C GLU A 87 -6.80 -6.53 15.39
N SER A 88 -5.87 -7.42 15.75
CA SER A 88 -4.87 -7.11 16.78
C SER A 88 -3.87 -6.06 16.31
N PHE A 89 -3.64 -5.94 15.00
CA PHE A 89 -2.84 -4.87 14.42
C PHE A 89 -3.58 -3.55 14.46
N LEU A 90 -4.88 -3.57 14.15
CA LEU A 90 -5.73 -2.40 14.24
C LEU A 90 -5.72 -1.82 15.66
N ALA A 91 -5.94 -2.66 16.68
CA ALA A 91 -5.89 -2.24 18.08
C ALA A 91 -4.52 -1.66 18.46
N TRP A 92 -3.42 -2.29 18.01
CA TRP A 92 -2.07 -1.76 18.24
C TRP A 92 -1.83 -0.41 17.55
N LEU A 93 -2.40 -0.20 16.35
CA LEU A 93 -2.30 1.07 15.62
C LEU A 93 -3.02 2.21 16.35
N GLU A 94 -4.17 1.93 16.97
CA GLU A 94 -4.91 2.90 17.79
C GLU A 94 -4.04 3.41 18.95
N ASP A 95 -3.32 2.51 19.63
CA ASP A 95 -2.43 2.85 20.74
C ASP A 95 -1.12 3.53 20.28
N SER A 96 -0.64 3.21 19.08
CA SER A 96 0.70 3.60 18.60
C SER A 96 0.72 4.79 17.65
N MET A 97 -0.45 5.33 17.26
CA MET A 97 -0.57 6.35 16.21
C MET A 97 0.27 7.61 16.50
N GLU A 98 0.32 8.07 17.74
CA GLU A 98 1.12 9.25 18.10
C GLU A 98 2.63 9.00 17.89
N SER A 99 3.11 7.81 18.25
CA SER A 99 4.51 7.41 18.04
C SER A 99 4.84 7.26 16.56
N LEU A 100 3.91 6.73 15.75
CA LEU A 100 4.06 6.64 14.29
C LEU A 100 4.15 8.02 13.63
N LEU A 101 3.30 8.97 14.05
CA LEU A 101 3.33 10.35 13.56
C LEU A 101 4.61 11.10 13.98
N ARG A 102 5.21 10.73 15.11
CA ARG A 102 6.52 11.24 15.56
C ARG A 102 7.72 10.51 14.92
N LEU A 103 7.47 9.58 14.00
CA LEU A 103 8.50 8.77 13.34
C LEU A 103 9.39 8.02 14.32
N ASP A 104 8.80 7.52 15.43
CA ASP A 104 9.50 6.63 16.35
C ASP A 104 9.98 5.37 15.63
N ALA A 105 11.26 5.04 15.78
CA ALA A 105 11.90 4.00 14.99
C ALA A 105 11.35 2.60 15.30
N GLU A 106 10.98 2.33 16.55
CA GLU A 106 10.45 1.03 16.98
C GLU A 106 9.01 0.86 16.49
N ALA A 107 8.18 1.88 16.69
CA ALA A 107 6.81 1.87 16.17
C ALA A 107 6.78 1.75 14.64
N LEU A 108 7.62 2.50 13.92
CA LEU A 108 7.72 2.38 12.46
C LEU A 108 8.17 0.98 12.03
N GLY A 109 9.18 0.42 12.70
CA GLY A 109 9.69 -0.92 12.43
C GLY A 109 8.59 -1.98 12.55
N GLU A 110 7.82 -1.92 13.63
CA GLU A 110 6.71 -2.85 13.89
C GLU A 110 5.58 -2.69 12.85
N ALA A 111 5.16 -1.45 12.58
CA ALA A 111 4.11 -1.17 11.60
C ALA A 111 4.49 -1.66 10.19
N ILE A 112 5.74 -1.43 9.77
CA ILE A 112 6.24 -1.89 8.48
C ILE A 112 6.29 -3.41 8.45
N TYR A 113 6.85 -4.04 9.49
CA TYR A 113 6.97 -5.49 9.58
C TYR A 113 5.60 -6.18 9.47
N ARG A 114 4.63 -5.78 10.29
CA ARG A 114 3.28 -6.36 10.28
C ARG A 114 2.55 -6.13 8.97
N SER A 115 2.71 -4.95 8.35
CA SER A 115 2.15 -4.66 7.03
C SER A 115 2.73 -5.58 5.95
N CYS A 116 4.05 -5.76 5.94
CA CYS A 116 4.72 -6.67 4.99
C CYS A 116 4.27 -8.12 5.20
N VAL A 117 4.15 -8.59 6.45
CA VAL A 117 3.63 -9.93 6.77
C VAL A 117 2.20 -10.09 6.24
N CYS A 118 1.30 -9.15 6.56
CA CYS A 118 -0.09 -9.19 6.09
C CYS A 118 -0.16 -9.31 4.56
N LYS A 119 0.59 -8.48 3.83
CA LYS A 119 0.59 -8.52 2.37
C LYS A 119 1.24 -9.80 1.83
N ALA A 120 2.37 -10.22 2.38
CA ALA A 120 3.07 -11.42 1.94
C ALA A 120 2.18 -12.66 2.06
N GLU A 121 1.44 -12.80 3.16
CA GLU A 121 0.51 -13.93 3.32
C GLU A 121 -0.66 -13.88 2.34
N VAL A 122 -1.25 -12.71 2.06
CA VAL A 122 -2.29 -12.57 1.02
C VAL A 122 -1.73 -12.95 -0.35
N VAL A 123 -0.54 -12.46 -0.69
CA VAL A 123 0.12 -12.74 -1.98
C VAL A 123 0.50 -14.21 -2.09
N ALA A 124 0.96 -14.85 -1.02
CA ALA A 124 1.31 -16.27 -1.02
C ALA A 124 0.10 -17.17 -1.32
N LEU A 125 -1.10 -16.74 -0.88
CA LEU A 125 -2.34 -17.44 -1.16
C LEU A 125 -2.91 -17.14 -2.55
N ASP A 126 -2.61 -15.97 -3.12
CA ASP A 126 -3.14 -15.53 -4.41
C ASP A 126 -2.20 -14.57 -5.15
N GLU A 127 -1.13 -15.10 -5.75
CA GLU A 127 -0.08 -14.27 -6.36
C GLU A 127 -0.58 -13.50 -7.59
N ARG A 128 -1.54 -14.04 -8.34
CA ARG A 128 -1.97 -13.48 -9.64
C ARG A 128 -3.39 -12.88 -9.63
N GLU A 129 -3.92 -12.58 -8.45
CA GLU A 129 -5.21 -11.90 -8.26
C GLU A 129 -6.43 -12.65 -8.82
N GLY A 130 -6.53 -13.95 -8.52
CA GLY A 130 -7.68 -14.78 -8.86
C GLY A 130 -8.87 -14.67 -7.90
N GLY A 131 -8.68 -14.08 -6.71
CA GLY A 131 -9.75 -13.95 -5.72
C GLY A 131 -9.31 -13.18 -4.47
N LEU A 132 -8.72 -13.88 -3.50
CA LEU A 132 -8.42 -13.34 -2.16
C LEU A 132 -7.61 -12.04 -2.21
N ARG A 133 -6.66 -11.89 -3.15
CA ARG A 133 -5.81 -10.70 -3.20
C ARG A 133 -6.59 -9.41 -3.46
N ALA A 134 -7.83 -9.50 -3.93
CA ALA A 134 -8.72 -8.36 -4.10
C ALA A 134 -9.06 -7.63 -2.78
N ILE A 135 -8.93 -8.27 -1.62
CA ILE A 135 -9.15 -7.59 -0.32
C ILE A 135 -8.18 -6.43 -0.10
N LEU A 136 -6.99 -6.48 -0.73
CA LEU A 136 -6.01 -5.39 -0.68
C LEU A 136 -6.52 -4.11 -1.35
N ASN A 137 -7.62 -4.17 -2.10
CA ASN A 137 -8.23 -3.01 -2.75
C ASN A 137 -9.33 -2.34 -1.90
N LEU A 138 -9.42 -2.62 -0.59
CA LEU A 138 -10.32 -1.87 0.29
C LEU A 138 -10.08 -0.35 0.12
N GLY A 139 -11.16 0.40 -0.11
CA GLY A 139 -11.14 1.83 -0.39
C GLY A 139 -10.64 2.24 -1.79
N HIS A 140 -9.96 1.37 -2.54
CA HIS A 140 -9.33 1.73 -3.80
C HIS A 140 -10.32 2.06 -4.91
N THR A 141 -11.50 1.44 -4.95
CA THR A 141 -12.53 1.76 -5.96
C THR A 141 -12.98 3.23 -5.86
N PHE A 142 -13.26 3.69 -4.64
CA PHE A 142 -13.60 5.09 -4.38
C PHE A 142 -12.36 5.99 -4.52
N GLY A 143 -11.21 5.54 -4.01
CA GLY A 143 -9.91 6.21 -4.11
C GLY A 143 -9.54 6.58 -5.54
N HIS A 144 -9.55 5.60 -6.45
CA HIS A 144 -9.20 5.81 -7.85
C HIS A 144 -10.17 6.76 -8.56
N ALA A 145 -11.45 6.75 -8.21
CA ALA A 145 -12.41 7.72 -8.74
C ALA A 145 -12.06 9.16 -8.31
N MET A 146 -11.68 9.36 -7.05
CA MET A 146 -11.22 10.66 -6.53
C MET A 146 -9.92 11.11 -7.20
N GLU A 147 -8.91 10.23 -7.30
CA GLU A 147 -7.63 10.54 -7.98
C GLU A 147 -7.85 10.94 -9.44
N THR A 148 -8.69 10.19 -10.16
CA THR A 148 -8.98 10.43 -11.58
C THR A 148 -9.75 11.73 -11.78
N PHE A 149 -10.75 12.00 -10.95
CA PHE A 149 -11.58 13.20 -11.04
C PHE A 149 -10.80 14.47 -10.64
N ALA A 150 -10.04 14.41 -9.54
CA ALA A 150 -9.25 15.54 -9.07
C ALA A 150 -8.01 15.79 -9.96
N GLY A 151 -7.55 14.80 -10.70
CA GLY A 151 -6.28 14.82 -11.43
C GLY A 151 -5.12 14.34 -10.55
N TYR A 152 -4.28 13.46 -11.11
CA TYR A 152 -3.17 12.83 -10.38
C TYR A 152 -2.23 13.85 -9.75
N GLY A 153 -1.92 13.66 -8.47
CA GLY A 153 -1.03 14.53 -7.68
C GLY A 153 -1.73 15.61 -6.86
N ASN A 154 -3.01 15.90 -7.12
CA ASN A 154 -3.78 16.84 -6.28
C ASN A 154 -4.16 16.19 -4.94
N TRP A 155 -4.58 14.93 -5.01
CA TRP A 155 -4.69 14.03 -3.86
C TRP A 155 -3.54 13.03 -3.91
N LEU A 156 -2.91 12.79 -2.77
CA LEU A 156 -2.02 11.65 -2.62
C LEU A 156 -2.86 10.37 -2.62
N HIS A 157 -2.28 9.28 -3.11
CA HIS A 157 -2.96 8.00 -3.20
C HIS A 157 -3.54 7.56 -1.85
N GLY A 158 -2.76 7.66 -0.77
CA GLY A 158 -3.20 7.31 0.58
C GLY A 158 -4.33 8.18 1.13
N GLU A 159 -4.41 9.46 0.74
CA GLU A 159 -5.54 10.33 1.14
C GLU A 159 -6.84 9.87 0.47
N ALA A 160 -6.74 9.50 -0.82
CA ALA A 160 -7.87 9.00 -1.59
C ALA A 160 -8.29 7.60 -1.10
N VAL A 161 -7.34 6.71 -0.81
CA VAL A 161 -7.60 5.38 -0.25
C VAL A 161 -8.22 5.50 1.14
N GLY A 162 -7.66 6.31 2.04
CA GLY A 162 -8.20 6.55 3.38
C GLY A 162 -9.64 7.05 3.36
N THR A 163 -9.92 8.05 2.51
CA THR A 163 -11.30 8.54 2.29
C THR A 163 -12.19 7.44 1.70
N GLY A 164 -11.65 6.65 0.76
CA GLY A 164 -12.37 5.53 0.15
C GLY A 164 -12.69 4.41 1.13
N MET A 165 -11.84 4.16 2.14
CA MET A 165 -12.11 3.20 3.21
C MET A 165 -13.30 3.65 4.07
N MET A 166 -13.41 4.94 4.37
CA MET A 166 -14.58 5.50 5.07
C MET A 166 -15.86 5.32 4.25
N MET A 167 -15.80 5.54 2.93
CA MET A 167 -16.95 5.30 2.03
C MET A 167 -17.32 3.82 1.96
N ALA A 168 -16.33 2.92 1.95
CA ALA A 168 -16.57 1.48 1.98
C ALA A 168 -17.19 1.03 3.31
N ALA A 169 -16.78 1.62 4.43
CA ALA A 169 -17.38 1.37 5.74
C ALA A 169 -18.83 1.87 5.80
N ASP A 170 -19.11 3.11 5.35
CA ASP A 170 -20.49 3.65 5.28
C ASP A 170 -21.40 2.77 4.40
N LEU A 171 -20.90 2.31 3.24
CA LEU A 171 -21.63 1.35 2.41
C LEU A 171 -21.89 0.03 3.16
N SER A 172 -20.89 -0.49 3.88
CA SER A 172 -21.02 -1.72 4.65
C SER A 172 -22.06 -1.60 5.77
N VAL A 173 -22.19 -0.42 6.40
CA VAL A 173 -23.26 -0.12 7.38
C VAL A 173 -24.63 -0.15 6.70
N ARG A 174 -24.77 0.50 5.53
CA ARG A 174 -26.05 0.55 4.78
C ARG A 174 -26.51 -0.82 4.30
N GLU A 175 -25.56 -1.69 3.96
CA GLU A 175 -25.82 -3.09 3.57
C GLU A 175 -25.98 -4.03 4.78
N GLY A 176 -25.88 -3.52 6.02
CA GLY A 176 -26.04 -4.30 7.25
C GLY A 176 -24.91 -5.30 7.52
N LEU A 177 -23.72 -5.08 6.94
CA LEU A 177 -22.55 -5.95 7.11
C LEU A 177 -21.76 -5.62 8.39
N ILE A 178 -21.79 -4.35 8.81
CA ILE A 178 -21.16 -3.87 10.06
C ILE A 178 -22.12 -2.93 10.80
N SER A 179 -21.87 -2.70 12.10
CA SER A 179 -22.64 -1.74 12.90
C SER A 179 -22.30 -0.29 12.54
N ALA A 180 -23.28 0.60 12.75
CA ALA A 180 -23.12 2.04 12.67
C ALA A 180 -22.29 2.62 13.83
#